data_AF-A0A354M8H7-F1
#
_entry.id   AF-A0A354M8H7-F1
#
_cell.length_a   1.000
_cell.length_b   1.000
_cell.length_c   1.000
_cell.angle_alpha   90.00
_cell.angle_beta   90.00
_cell.angle_gamma   90.00
#
_symmetry.space_group_name_H-M   'P 1'
#
loop_
_entity.id
_entity.type
_entity.pdbx_description
1 polymer ?
#
loop_
_entity_poly.entity_id
_entity_poly.type
_entity_poly.pdbx_seq_one_letter_code
_entity_poly.pdbx_strand_id
1 'polypeptide(L)'
;SKAVTVGGAEAAEAYKKSPGDFEKYADNRLISTAKRCKYITIGIEPLIGYMLARKAQITDLQIIYSGVKTGQGSEKTLERLRELYG
;
A
#
# COMPACT_ATOMS: atom_id res chain seq x y z
N SER A 1 24.42 -4.91 -2.27
CA SER A 1 24.10 -5.06 -3.70
C SER A 1 22.97 -4.10 -4.06
N LYS A 2 22.97 -3.51 -5.27
CA LYS A 2 21.95 -2.55 -5.78
C LYS A 2 20.50 -2.99 -5.55
N ALA A 3 20.25 -4.31 -5.45
CA ALA A 3 18.93 -4.87 -5.15
C ALA A 3 18.36 -4.44 -3.78
N VAL A 4 19.19 -4.22 -2.77
CA VAL A 4 18.77 -3.79 -1.43
C VAL A 4 18.35 -2.30 -1.43
N THR A 5 18.99 -1.47 -2.25
CA THR A 5 18.69 -0.03 -2.33
C THR A 5 17.37 0.32 -3.04
N VAL A 6 16.85 -0.60 -3.88
CA VAL A 6 15.54 -0.44 -4.55
C VAL A 6 14.43 -1.29 -3.92
N GLY A 7 14.71 -1.98 -2.81
CA GLY A 7 13.72 -2.83 -2.13
C GLY A 7 13.39 -4.14 -2.88
N GLY A 8 14.27 -4.57 -3.79
CA GLY A 8 14.03 -5.75 -4.64
C GLY A 8 14.16 -7.07 -3.89
N ALA A 9 14.96 -7.12 -2.83
CA ALA A 9 15.08 -8.31 -1.98
C ALA A 9 13.79 -8.53 -1.17
N GLU A 10 13.27 -7.47 -0.56
CA GLU A 10 12.04 -7.46 0.22
C GLU A 10 10.82 -7.76 -0.67
N ALA A 11 10.82 -7.23 -1.89
CA ALA A 11 9.83 -7.56 -2.91
C ALA A 11 9.81 -9.06 -3.24
N ALA A 12 10.99 -9.66 -3.44
CA ALA A 12 11.12 -11.08 -3.72
C ALA A 12 10.65 -11.93 -2.53
N GLU A 13 10.98 -11.54 -1.29
CA GLU A 13 10.50 -12.23 -0.09
C GLU A 13 8.98 -12.12 0.09
N ALA A 14 8.39 -10.95 -0.21
CA ALA A 14 6.94 -10.79 -0.18
C ALA A 14 6.26 -11.68 -1.24
N TYR A 15 6.82 -11.74 -2.45
CA TYR A 15 6.28 -12.58 -3.52
C TYR A 15 6.35 -14.07 -3.21
N LYS A 16 7.42 -14.53 -2.54
CA LYS A 16 7.55 -15.92 -2.08
C LYS A 16 6.43 -16.34 -1.11
N LYS A 17 5.89 -15.39 -0.32
CA LYS A 17 4.75 -15.66 0.57
C LYS A 17 3.47 -15.80 -0.24
N SER A 18 3.14 -14.79 -1.04
CA SER A 18 2.03 -14.83 -1.99
C SER A 18 2.09 -13.66 -2.98
N PRO A 19 1.40 -13.75 -4.12
CA PRO A 19 1.18 -12.60 -4.99
C PRO A 19 0.52 -11.42 -4.28
N GLY A 20 -0.43 -11.69 -3.38
CA GLY A 20 -1.13 -10.64 -2.61
C GLY A 20 -0.24 -9.90 -1.62
N ASP A 21 0.75 -10.59 -1.04
CA ASP A 21 1.75 -9.99 -0.16
C ASP A 21 2.72 -9.09 -0.94
N PHE A 22 3.08 -9.49 -2.16
CA PHE A 22 3.86 -8.64 -3.06
C PHE A 22 3.10 -7.36 -3.44
N GLU A 23 1.82 -7.47 -3.79
CA GLU A 23 0.98 -6.29 -4.07
C GLU A 23 0.88 -5.37 -2.84
N LYS A 24 0.70 -5.95 -1.64
CA LYS A 24 0.69 -5.19 -0.39
C LYS A 24 1.99 -4.45 -0.17
N TYR A 25 3.12 -5.12 -0.37
CA TYR A 25 4.44 -4.52 -0.26
C TYR A 25 4.60 -3.35 -1.24
N ALA A 26 4.22 -3.54 -2.50
CA ALA A 26 4.34 -2.51 -3.53
C ALA A 26 3.48 -1.27 -3.21
N ASP A 27 2.21 -1.48 -2.83
CA ASP A 27 1.30 -0.40 -2.45
C ASP A 27 1.81 0.37 -1.23
N ASN A 28 2.26 -0.34 -0.18
CA ASN A 28 2.79 0.29 1.03
C ASN A 28 4.07 1.07 0.72
N ARG A 29 4.96 0.54 -0.11
CA ARG A 29 6.18 1.24 -0.52
C ARG A 29 5.87 2.50 -1.32
N LEU A 30 4.86 2.46 -2.18
CA LEU A 30 4.39 3.62 -2.95
C LEU A 30 3.88 4.71 -2.01
N ILE A 31 3.04 4.35 -1.02
CA ILE A 31 2.53 5.29 -0.01
C ILE A 31 3.67 5.86 0.86
N SER A 32 4.59 5.02 1.32
CA SER A 32 5.76 5.46 2.08
C SER A 32 6.60 6.47 1.28
N THR A 33 6.73 6.26 -0.03
CA THR A 33 7.45 7.20 -0.91
C THR A 33 6.66 8.50 -1.07
N ALA A 34 5.33 8.40 -1.22
CA ALA A 34 4.44 9.53 -1.38
C ALA A 34 4.37 10.43 -0.14
N LYS A 35 4.66 9.93 1.07
CA LYS A 35 4.68 10.75 2.30
C LYS A 35 5.56 12.00 2.19
N ARG A 36 6.59 11.99 1.32
CA ARG A 36 7.42 13.18 1.02
C ARG A 36 6.60 14.35 0.46
N CYS A 37 5.51 14.07 -0.25
CA CYS A 37 4.65 15.07 -0.86
C CYS A 37 3.94 15.94 0.19
N LYS A 38 3.84 15.49 1.45
CA LYS A 38 3.31 16.33 2.55
C LYS A 38 4.18 17.56 2.84
N TYR A 39 5.47 17.52 2.50
CA TYR A 39 6.44 18.57 2.82
C TYR A 39 6.73 19.51 1.64
N ILE A 40 6.19 19.22 0.45
CA ILE A 40 6.38 20.03 -0.75
C ILE A 40 5.05 20.72 -1.05
N THR A 41 4.96 22.02 -0.74
CA THR A 41 3.70 22.78 -0.82
C THR A 41 3.49 23.47 -2.16
N ILE A 42 4.54 23.65 -2.95
CA ILE A 42 4.49 24.31 -4.26
C ILE A 42 4.91 23.30 -5.31
N GLY A 43 3.94 22.83 -6.11
CA GLY A 43 4.18 21.87 -7.19
C GLY A 43 3.02 20.91 -7.40
N ILE A 44 3.26 19.84 -8.16
CA ILE A 44 2.30 18.78 -8.47
C ILE A 44 2.18 17.75 -7.33
N GLU A 45 3.13 17.77 -6.41
CA GLU A 45 3.31 16.81 -5.33
C GLU A 45 2.09 16.70 -4.41
N PRO A 46 1.44 17.80 -3.96
CA PRO A 46 0.23 17.70 -3.15
C PRO A 46 -0.91 16.95 -3.87
N LEU A 47 -1.05 17.17 -5.18
CA LEU A 47 -2.08 16.50 -5.99
C LEU A 47 -1.78 15.01 -6.11
N ILE A 48 -0.53 14.65 -6.42
CA ILE A 48 -0.10 13.24 -6.50
C ILE A 48 -0.29 12.55 -5.15
N GLY A 49 0.15 13.19 -4.05
CA GLY A 49 -0.01 12.67 -2.70
C GLY A 49 -1.49 12.41 -2.36
N TYR A 50 -2.37 13.36 -2.70
CA TYR A 50 -3.81 13.18 -2.53
C TYR A 50 -4.36 12.02 -3.37
N MET A 51 -4.02 11.93 -4.65
CA MET A 51 -4.51 10.86 -5.54
C MET A 51 -4.08 9.48 -5.04
N LEU A 52 -2.82 9.33 -4.61
CA LEU A 52 -2.31 8.08 -4.05
C LEU A 52 -2.99 7.72 -2.73
N ALA A 53 -3.20 8.71 -1.86
CA ALA A 53 -3.95 8.53 -0.61
C ALA A 53 -5.38 8.03 -0.87
N ARG A 54 -6.08 8.65 -1.82
CA ARG A 54 -7.45 8.26 -2.19
C ARG A 54 -7.50 6.86 -2.77
N LYS A 55 -6.52 6.48 -3.59
CA LYS A 55 -6.41 5.12 -4.13
C LYS A 55 -6.27 4.09 -3.01
N ALA A 56 -5.35 4.29 -2.06
CA ALA A 56 -5.17 3.37 -0.93
C ALA A 56 -6.44 3.24 -0.06
N GLN A 57 -7.12 4.35 0.23
CA GLN A 57 -8.39 4.32 0.98
C GLN A 57 -9.48 3.51 0.26
N ILE A 58 -9.62 3.69 -1.06
CA ILE A 58 -10.60 2.92 -1.85
C ILE A 58 -10.26 1.43 -1.83
N THR A 59 -8.98 1.08 -1.99
CA THR A 59 -8.51 -0.30 -1.92
C THR A 59 -8.84 -0.94 -0.56
N ASP A 60 -8.56 -0.25 0.55
CA ASP A 60 -8.88 -0.76 1.88
C ASP A 60 -10.39 -0.92 2.10
N LEU A 61 -11.20 0.05 1.64
CA LEU A 61 -12.66 -0.07 1.68
C LEU A 61 -13.16 -1.29 0.88
N GLN A 62 -12.56 -1.59 -0.27
CA GLN A 62 -12.89 -2.77 -1.06
C GLN A 62 -12.50 -4.07 -0.36
N ILE A 63 -11.34 -4.10 0.31
CA ILE A 63 -10.89 -5.25 1.10
C ILE A 63 -11.88 -5.50 2.25
N ILE A 64 -12.24 -4.45 2.99
CA ILE A 64 -13.20 -4.53 4.10
C ILE A 64 -14.56 -5.00 3.58
N TYR A 65 -15.07 -4.38 2.53
CA TYR A 65 -16.35 -4.74 1.93
C TYR A 65 -16.38 -6.21 1.49
N SER A 66 -15.32 -6.68 0.83
CA SER A 66 -15.19 -8.08 0.40
C SER A 66 -15.15 -9.03 1.60
N GLY A 67 -14.40 -8.70 2.65
CA GLY A 67 -14.34 -9.48 3.89
C GLY A 67 -15.71 -9.60 4.57
N VAL A 68 -16.43 -8.48 4.69
CA VAL A 68 -17.80 -8.44 5.25
C VAL A 68 -18.75 -9.27 4.38
N LYS A 69 -18.72 -9.07 3.05
CA LYS A 69 -19.60 -9.78 2.10
C LYS A 69 -19.40 -11.30 2.11
N THR A 70 -18.17 -11.75 2.34
CA THR A 70 -17.81 -13.18 2.33
C THR A 70 -17.86 -13.83 3.72
N GLY A 71 -18.15 -13.07 4.78
CA GLY A 71 -18.11 -13.58 6.15
C GLY A 71 -16.69 -13.95 6.62
N GLN A 72 -15.66 -13.33 6.02
CA GLN A 72 -14.27 -13.59 6.38
C GLN A 72 -13.96 -13.05 7.78
N GLY A 73 -13.17 -13.80 8.55
CA GLY A 73 -12.70 -13.34 9.86
C GLY A 73 -11.97 -12.00 9.78
N SER A 74 -12.15 -11.15 10.79
CA SER A 74 -11.59 -9.80 10.85
C SER A 74 -10.07 -9.80 10.73
N GLU A 75 -9.39 -10.74 11.39
CA GLU A 75 -7.93 -10.91 11.33
C GLU A 75 -7.41 -11.01 9.89
N LYS A 76 -7.99 -11.92 9.09
CA LYS A 76 -7.60 -12.10 7.67
C LYS A 76 -7.89 -10.87 6.80
N THR A 77 -8.90 -10.09 7.17
CA THR A 77 -9.21 -8.82 6.48
C THR A 77 -8.17 -7.76 6.83
N LEU A 78 -7.82 -7.64 8.11
CA LEU A 78 -6.84 -6.69 8.63
C LEU A 78 -5.44 -6.95 8.07
N GLU A 79 -5.03 -8.22 7.97
CA GLU A 79 -3.75 -8.61 7.36
C GLU A 79 -3.58 -8.12 5.93
N ARG A 80 -4.67 -7.88 5.20
CA ARG A 80 -4.66 -7.46 3.80
C ARG A 80 -4.65 -5.94 3.63
N LEU A 81 -5.03 -5.17 4.65
CA LEU A 81 -5.08 -3.71 4.57
C LEU A 81 -3.72 -3.11 4.23
N ARG A 82 -3.75 -2.02 3.48
CA ARG A 82 -2.58 -1.25 3.05
C ARG A 82 -2.24 -0.17 4.07
N GLU A 83 -1.03 0.36 3.97
CA GLU A 83 -0.68 1.58 4.67
C GLU A 83 -1.48 2.76 4.10
N LEU A 84 -2.09 3.53 4.99
CA LEU A 84 -2.73 4.78 4.62
C LEU A 84 -1.69 5.91 4.57
N TYR A 85 -2.01 6.91 3.75
CA TYR A 85 -1.16 8.09 3.59
C TYR A 85 -0.99 8.92 4.87
N GLY A 86 -1.95 8.80 5.81
CA GLY A 86 -2.03 9.51 7.09
C GLY A 86 -0.72 9.67 7.83
#